data_AF-A0A2H6N2L2-F1
#
_entry.id   AF-A0A2H6N2L2-F1
#
_cell.length_a   1.000
_cell.length_b   1.000
_cell.length_c   1.000
_cell.angle_alpha   90.00
_cell.angle_beta   90.00
_cell.angle_gamma   90.00
#
_symmetry.space_group_name_H-M   'P 1'
#
loop_
_entity.id
_entity.type
_entity.pdbx_description
1 polymer ?
#
loop_
_entity_poly.entity_id
_entity_poly.type
_entity_poly.pdbx_seq_one_letter_code
_entity_poly.pdbx_strand_id
1 'polypeptide(L)'
;AREPLVRQVLRQTFQERAKINVAPTKKGKKDVDEAHYAYSFKYLKNKPVKELRDEQFLKISLAKEESLLTIDISVDMKGVDGYGSDQSYFEEIKAFYYRDEFSHQVQEWNRQRTLAIERALRQFLYPQMAKELMNKLLLEAK
;
A
#
# COMPACT_ATOMS: atom_id res chain seq x y z
N ALA A 1 5.11 11.24 -12.49
CA ALA A 1 3.97 10.29 -12.43
C ALA A 1 3.59 9.66 -13.79
N ARG A 2 3.85 10.33 -14.93
CA ARG A 2 3.55 9.79 -16.28
C ARG A 2 4.73 9.10 -16.96
N GLU A 3 5.91 9.16 -16.34
CA GLU A 3 7.12 8.53 -16.88
C GLU A 3 6.96 6.99 -16.85
N PRO A 4 7.14 6.28 -17.99
CA PRO A 4 6.85 4.85 -18.09
C PRO A 4 7.75 3.94 -17.23
N LEU A 5 9.06 4.21 -17.12
CA LEU A 5 10.00 3.34 -16.43
C LEU A 5 9.77 3.35 -14.92
N VAL A 6 9.57 4.52 -14.32
CA VAL A 6 9.16 4.74 -12.92
C VAL A 6 7.89 3.97 -12.64
N ARG A 7 6.90 4.00 -13.53
CA ARG A 7 5.65 3.23 -13.35
C ARG A 7 5.89 1.73 -13.43
N GLN A 8 6.76 1.28 -14.33
CA GLN A 8 7.13 -0.13 -14.45
C GLN A 8 7.84 -0.64 -13.18
N VAL A 9 8.86 0.07 -12.71
CA VAL A 9 9.59 -0.25 -11.49
C VAL A 9 8.65 -0.25 -10.29
N LEU A 10 7.82 0.79 -10.14
CA LEU A 10 6.84 0.85 -9.05
C LEU A 10 5.85 -0.30 -9.07
N ARG A 11 5.39 -0.71 -10.26
CA ARG A 11 4.49 -1.85 -10.38
C ARG A 11 5.15 -3.14 -9.89
N GLN A 12 6.40 -3.37 -10.26
CA GLN A 12 7.18 -4.52 -9.77
C GLN A 12 7.33 -4.45 -8.25
N THR A 13 7.75 -3.29 -7.71
CA THR A 13 7.86 -3.08 -6.26
C THR A 13 6.55 -3.36 -5.53
N PHE A 14 5.40 -2.90 -6.04
CA PHE A 14 4.10 -3.19 -5.44
C PHE A 14 3.77 -4.69 -5.48
N GLN A 15 4.01 -5.38 -6.59
CA GLN A 15 3.77 -6.82 -6.67
C GLN A 15 4.66 -7.61 -5.70
N GLU A 16 5.86 -7.10 -5.42
CA GLU A 16 6.82 -7.78 -4.56
C GLU A 16 6.69 -7.48 -3.08
N ARG A 17 6.48 -6.20 -2.75
CA ARG A 17 6.58 -5.69 -1.38
C ARG A 17 5.25 -5.21 -0.84
N ALA A 18 4.17 -5.12 -1.63
CA ALA A 18 2.91 -4.61 -1.10
C ALA A 18 2.33 -5.55 -0.04
N LYS A 19 1.69 -4.94 0.94
CA LYS A 19 0.94 -5.59 1.99
C LYS A 19 -0.51 -5.15 1.93
N ILE A 20 -1.40 -6.08 2.25
CA ILE A 20 -2.82 -5.82 2.41
C ILE A 20 -3.14 -5.55 3.88
N ASN A 21 -3.99 -4.55 4.09
CA ASN A 21 -4.56 -4.20 5.38
C ASN A 21 -6.09 -4.26 5.25
N VAL A 22 -6.74 -5.00 6.13
CA VAL A 22 -8.18 -5.16 6.21
C VAL A 22 -8.66 -4.69 7.57
N ALA A 23 -9.63 -3.79 7.57
CA ALA A 23 -10.27 -3.30 8.78
C ALA A 23 -11.80 -3.38 8.64
N PRO A 24 -12.55 -3.69 9.70
CA PRO A 24 -13.99 -3.77 9.62
C PRO A 24 -14.62 -2.37 9.59
N THR A 25 -15.68 -2.22 8.81
CA THR A 25 -16.53 -1.02 8.84
C THR A 25 -17.40 -1.02 10.11
N LYS A 26 -18.17 0.06 10.33
CA LYS A 26 -19.18 0.09 11.41
C LYS A 26 -20.16 -1.09 11.30
N LYS A 27 -20.55 -1.44 10.07
CA LYS A 27 -21.41 -2.58 9.76
C LYS A 27 -20.69 -3.90 10.06
N GLY A 28 -19.51 -4.12 9.51
CA GLY A 28 -18.78 -5.38 9.74
C GLY A 28 -18.32 -5.59 11.18
N LYS A 29 -18.20 -4.55 12.01
CA LYS A 29 -17.99 -4.73 13.44
C LYS A 29 -19.15 -5.45 14.12
N LYS A 30 -20.39 -5.13 13.72
CA LYS A 30 -21.63 -5.68 14.27
C LYS A 30 -22.01 -7.01 13.64
N ASP A 31 -21.88 -7.12 12.32
CA ASP A 31 -22.45 -8.22 11.54
C ASP A 31 -21.47 -9.40 11.36
N VAL A 32 -20.16 -9.18 11.50
CA VAL A 32 -19.14 -10.24 11.41
C VAL A 32 -18.84 -10.77 12.80
N ASP A 33 -19.56 -11.80 13.22
CA ASP A 33 -19.32 -12.59 14.44
C ASP A 33 -18.38 -13.78 14.17
N GLU A 34 -18.13 -14.62 15.19
CA GLU A 34 -17.20 -15.75 15.11
C GLU A 34 -17.60 -16.84 14.10
N ALA A 35 -18.89 -16.92 13.76
CA ALA A 35 -19.41 -17.89 12.79
C ALA A 35 -19.37 -17.35 11.35
N HIS A 36 -19.23 -16.03 11.16
CA HIS A 36 -19.23 -15.40 9.85
C HIS A 36 -17.94 -15.74 9.05
N TYR A 37 -18.08 -16.03 7.76
CA TYR A 37 -16.96 -16.42 6.88
C TYR A 37 -15.80 -15.41 6.87
N ALA A 38 -16.14 -14.12 7.06
CA ALA A 38 -15.20 -13.01 7.08
C ALA A 38 -14.45 -12.80 8.41
N TYR A 39 -14.79 -13.54 9.46
CA TYR A 39 -14.19 -13.35 10.79
C TYR A 39 -12.67 -13.56 10.79
N SER A 40 -12.21 -14.62 10.12
CA SER A 40 -10.79 -15.00 10.03
C SER A 40 -9.87 -13.94 9.42
N PHE A 41 -10.43 -12.98 8.67
CA PHE A 41 -9.70 -11.88 8.04
C PHE A 41 -10.27 -10.49 8.38
N LYS A 42 -11.11 -10.41 9.43
CA LYS A 42 -11.73 -9.16 9.89
C LYS A 42 -10.67 -8.10 10.25
N TYR A 43 -9.54 -8.54 10.79
CA TYR A 43 -8.40 -7.70 11.16
C TYR A 43 -7.11 -8.28 10.57
N LEU A 44 -6.82 -7.93 9.31
CA LEU A 44 -5.51 -8.22 8.71
C LEU A 44 -4.67 -6.96 8.68
N LYS A 45 -3.44 -7.03 9.15
CA LYS A 45 -2.52 -5.90 9.14
C LYS A 45 -1.18 -6.34 8.56
N ASN A 46 -0.65 -5.56 7.64
CA ASN A 46 0.65 -5.77 7.00
C ASN A 46 0.85 -7.18 6.42
N LYS A 47 -0.23 -7.85 5.95
CA LYS A 47 -0.10 -9.19 5.35
C LYS A 47 0.51 -9.07 3.95
N PRO A 48 1.64 -9.73 3.64
CA PRO A 48 2.22 -9.68 2.29
C PRO A 48 1.23 -10.15 1.24
N VAL A 49 1.10 -9.38 0.15
CA VAL A 49 0.17 -9.72 -0.94
C VAL A 49 0.54 -11.06 -1.58
N LYS A 50 1.84 -11.36 -1.71
CA LYS A 50 2.35 -12.64 -2.24
C LYS A 50 1.93 -13.87 -1.44
N GLU A 51 1.57 -13.70 -0.17
CA GLU A 51 1.14 -14.81 0.72
C GLU A 51 -0.39 -14.97 0.77
N LEU A 52 -1.12 -14.17 -0.02
CA LEU A 52 -2.56 -14.33 -0.16
C LEU A 52 -2.83 -15.54 -1.06
N ARG A 53 -3.67 -16.45 -0.55
CA ARG A 53 -4.25 -17.53 -1.34
C ARG A 53 -5.45 -16.99 -2.10
N ASP A 54 -5.68 -17.46 -3.31
CA ASP A 54 -6.72 -16.99 -4.23
C ASP A 54 -8.11 -16.92 -3.58
N GLU A 55 -8.54 -18.01 -2.92
CA GLU A 55 -9.82 -18.04 -2.21
C GLU A 55 -9.92 -17.00 -1.07
N GLN A 56 -8.81 -16.71 -0.40
CA GLN A 56 -8.79 -15.73 0.69
C GLN A 56 -9.03 -14.32 0.14
N PHE A 57 -8.38 -13.97 -0.98
CA PHE A 57 -8.57 -12.66 -1.59
C PHE A 57 -9.97 -12.49 -2.16
N LEU A 58 -10.56 -13.55 -2.73
CA LEU A 58 -11.94 -13.53 -3.20
C LEU A 58 -12.92 -13.25 -2.05
N LYS A 59 -12.78 -13.95 -0.91
CA LYS A 59 -13.62 -13.74 0.28
C LYS A 59 -13.46 -12.33 0.87
N ILE A 60 -12.23 -11.81 0.90
CA ILE A 60 -11.97 -10.42 1.33
C ILE A 60 -12.67 -9.42 0.39
N SER A 61 -12.60 -9.67 -0.93
CA SER A 61 -13.23 -8.81 -1.94
C SER A 61 -14.75 -8.82 -1.83
N LEU A 62 -15.37 -9.98 -1.63
CA LEU A 62 -16.81 -10.12 -1.42
C LEU A 62 -17.27 -9.34 -0.18
N ALA A 63 -16.58 -9.52 0.96
CA ALA A 63 -16.93 -8.84 2.19
C ALA A 63 -16.70 -7.30 2.10
N LYS A 64 -15.81 -6.83 1.22
CA LYS A 64 -15.71 -5.41 0.87
C LYS A 64 -16.92 -4.94 0.07
N GLU A 65 -17.39 -5.70 -0.92
CA GLU A 65 -18.60 -5.36 -1.71
C GLU A 65 -19.84 -5.29 -0.82
N GLU A 66 -19.96 -6.17 0.17
CA GLU A 66 -21.02 -6.16 1.19
C GLU A 66 -20.89 -5.02 2.22
N SER A 67 -19.85 -4.18 2.07
CA SER A 67 -19.50 -3.07 2.97
C SER A 67 -19.21 -3.51 4.41
N LEU A 68 -18.77 -4.76 4.62
CA LEU A 68 -18.36 -5.27 5.92
C LEU A 68 -16.92 -4.84 6.27
N LEU A 69 -16.08 -4.67 5.26
CA LEU A 69 -14.64 -4.40 5.44
C LEU A 69 -14.16 -3.28 4.51
N THR A 70 -13.05 -2.65 4.89
CA THR A 70 -12.23 -1.82 4.01
C THR A 70 -10.91 -2.51 3.72
N ILE A 71 -10.44 -2.37 2.48
CA ILE A 71 -9.14 -2.89 2.04
C ILE A 71 -8.25 -1.71 1.71
N ASP A 72 -7.02 -1.77 2.18
CA ASP A 72 -5.96 -0.85 1.82
C ASP A 72 -4.69 -1.64 1.46
N ILE A 73 -4.05 -1.27 0.36
CA ILE A 73 -2.83 -1.89 -0.12
C ILE A 73 -1.72 -0.83 -0.09
N SER A 74 -0.65 -1.11 0.64
CA SER A 74 0.50 -0.21 0.81
C SER A 74 1.82 -0.95 0.65
N VAL A 75 2.85 -0.27 0.13
CA VAL A 75 4.21 -0.82 0.05
C VAL A 75 4.86 -0.82 1.44
N ASP A 76 4.67 0.26 2.17
CA ASP A 76 5.21 0.43 3.52
C ASP A 76 4.29 -0.21 4.56
N MET A 77 4.88 -0.62 5.68
CA MET A 77 4.11 -1.16 6.80
C MET A 77 3.33 -0.06 7.51
N LYS A 78 2.06 -0.32 7.83
CA LYS A 78 1.23 0.61 8.59
C LYS A 78 1.45 0.45 10.09
N GLY A 79 1.61 1.59 10.79
CA GLY A 79 1.66 1.65 12.25
C GLY A 79 2.86 0.93 12.85
N VAL A 80 4.01 1.03 12.17
CA VAL A 80 5.33 0.57 12.63
C VAL A 80 6.32 1.75 12.65
N ASP A 81 5.79 2.99 12.66
CA ASP A 81 6.60 4.20 12.66
C ASP A 81 7.51 4.20 13.90
N GLY A 82 8.84 4.11 13.69
CA GLY A 82 9.85 4.11 14.75
C GLY A 82 10.26 2.75 15.32
N TYR A 83 9.75 1.63 14.80
CA TYR A 83 10.19 0.28 15.19
C TYR A 83 10.95 -0.42 14.04
N GLY A 84 12.26 -0.63 14.22
CA GLY A 84 13.10 -1.41 13.30
C GLY A 84 13.74 -0.62 12.16
N SER A 85 14.56 -1.32 11.36
CA SER A 85 15.31 -0.81 10.21
C SER A 85 14.47 -0.62 8.94
N ASP A 86 13.14 -0.59 9.05
CA ASP A 86 12.24 -0.51 7.90
C ASP A 86 12.26 0.92 7.34
N GLN A 87 13.28 1.20 6.56
CA GLN A 87 13.31 2.37 5.69
C GLN A 87 12.11 2.28 4.76
N SER A 88 11.19 3.24 4.87
CA SER A 88 10.06 3.31 3.96
C SER A 88 10.57 3.41 2.51
N TYR A 89 9.83 2.84 1.58
CA TYR A 89 10.13 2.94 0.17
C TYR A 89 10.17 4.40 -0.32
N PHE A 90 9.45 5.29 0.36
CA PHE A 90 9.58 6.73 0.14
C PHE A 90 10.98 7.25 0.50
N GLU A 91 11.53 6.87 1.65
CA GLU A 91 12.89 7.26 2.04
C GLU A 91 13.96 6.65 1.13
N GLU A 92 13.76 5.42 0.64
CA GLU A 92 14.61 4.82 -0.40
C GLU A 92 14.63 5.67 -1.69
N ILE A 93 13.45 6.08 -2.19
CA ILE A 93 13.36 6.92 -3.39
C ILE A 93 13.98 8.30 -3.14
N LYS A 94 13.67 8.92 -2.01
CA LYS A 94 14.15 10.25 -1.65
C LYS A 94 15.68 10.33 -1.66
N ALA A 95 16.37 9.26 -1.24
CA ALA A 95 17.83 9.20 -1.24
C ALA A 95 18.44 9.43 -2.64
N PHE A 96 17.82 8.94 -3.72
CA PHE A 96 18.31 9.15 -5.10
C PHE A 96 18.26 10.61 -5.56
N TYR A 97 17.42 11.43 -4.92
CA TYR A 97 17.24 12.84 -5.26
C TYR A 97 17.82 13.77 -4.20
N TYR A 98 18.48 13.24 -3.17
CA TYR A 98 19.13 14.04 -2.16
C TYR A 98 20.49 14.52 -2.67
N ARG A 99 20.86 15.78 -2.36
CA ARG A 99 22.23 16.26 -2.51
C ARG A 99 22.79 16.61 -1.14
N ASP A 100 23.93 16.02 -0.82
CA ASP A 100 24.63 16.19 0.45
C ASP A 100 25.50 17.45 0.41
N GLU A 101 24.85 18.61 0.57
CA GLU A 101 25.52 19.90 0.69
C GLU A 101 24.79 20.79 1.69
N PHE A 102 25.56 21.53 2.49
CA PHE A 102 25.04 22.35 3.59
C PHE A 102 24.59 23.75 3.18
N SER A 103 24.74 24.13 1.91
CA SER A 103 24.34 25.46 1.46
C SER A 103 22.82 25.63 1.58
N HIS A 104 22.38 26.82 2.01
CA HIS A 104 20.96 27.13 2.18
C HIS A 104 20.15 26.86 0.90
N GLN A 105 20.72 27.19 -0.26
CA GLN A 105 20.10 26.94 -1.55
C GLN A 105 19.91 25.44 -1.82
N VAL A 106 20.90 24.59 -1.51
CA VAL A 106 20.77 23.14 -1.71
C VAL A 106 19.76 22.54 -0.75
N GLN A 107 19.70 23.00 0.49
CA GLN A 107 18.69 22.55 1.45
C GLN A 107 17.27 22.87 0.99
N GLU A 108 17.03 24.08 0.47
CA GLU A 108 15.71 24.43 -0.06
C GLU A 108 15.35 23.59 -1.30
N TRP A 109 16.31 23.31 -2.19
CA TRP A 109 16.09 22.38 -3.30
C TRP A 109 15.83 20.94 -2.85
N ASN A 110 16.52 20.46 -1.82
CA ASN A 110 16.24 19.16 -1.20
C ASN A 110 14.80 19.10 -0.68
N ARG A 111 14.34 20.17 -0.01
CA ARG A 111 12.97 20.28 0.48
C ARG A 111 11.94 20.22 -0.65
N GLN A 112 12.13 21.01 -1.70
CA GLN A 112 11.23 21.03 -2.86
C GLN A 112 11.19 19.67 -3.58
N ARG A 113 12.34 19.03 -3.80
CA ARG A 113 12.41 17.69 -4.40
C ARG A 113 11.67 16.66 -3.56
N THR A 114 11.86 16.68 -2.25
CA THR A 114 11.17 15.78 -1.32
C THR A 114 9.65 15.93 -1.41
N LEU A 115 9.15 17.17 -1.38
CA LEU A 115 7.71 17.45 -1.50
C LEU A 115 7.15 17.02 -2.86
N ALA A 116 7.89 17.24 -3.95
CA ALA A 116 7.48 16.82 -5.29
C ALA A 116 7.38 15.29 -5.40
N ILE A 117 8.36 14.56 -4.86
CA ILE A 117 8.38 13.09 -4.83
C ILE A 117 7.23 12.57 -3.98
N GLU A 118 7.04 13.12 -2.79
CA GLU A 118 5.96 12.71 -1.89
C GLU A 118 4.59 12.87 -2.56
N ARG A 119 4.38 14.03 -3.17
CA ARG A 119 3.14 14.31 -3.90
C ARG A 119 2.95 13.34 -5.06
N ALA A 120 3.99 13.12 -5.87
CA ALA A 120 3.92 12.21 -7.00
C ALA A 120 3.57 10.78 -6.59
N LEU A 121 4.19 10.28 -5.50
CA LEU A 121 3.97 8.93 -5.00
C LEU A 121 2.60 8.80 -4.33
N ARG A 122 2.32 9.61 -3.31
CA ARG A 122 1.11 9.47 -2.49
C ARG A 122 -0.18 9.82 -3.22
N GLN A 123 -0.17 10.86 -4.07
CA GLN A 123 -1.41 11.33 -4.72
C GLN A 123 -1.70 10.66 -6.05
N PHE A 124 -0.69 10.14 -6.75
CA PHE A 124 -0.86 9.63 -8.12
C PHE A 124 -0.42 8.17 -8.27
N LEU A 125 0.85 7.87 -7.94
CA LEU A 125 1.42 6.57 -8.26
C LEU A 125 0.90 5.46 -7.35
N TYR A 126 0.91 5.65 -6.03
CA TYR A 126 0.45 4.63 -5.07
C TYR A 126 -1.03 4.29 -5.24
N PRO A 127 -1.98 5.26 -5.36
CA PRO A 127 -3.38 4.91 -5.59
C PRO A 127 -3.59 4.13 -6.89
N GLN A 128 -2.83 4.48 -7.93
CA GLN A 128 -2.92 3.80 -9.20
C GLN A 128 -2.34 2.37 -9.14
N MET A 129 -1.16 2.19 -8.55
CA MET A 129 -0.53 0.87 -8.40
C MET A 129 -1.35 -0.05 -7.50
N ALA A 130 -1.90 0.49 -6.40
CA ALA A 130 -2.81 -0.25 -5.53
C ALA A 130 -4.07 -0.73 -6.29
N LYS A 131 -4.66 0.12 -7.12
CA LYS A 131 -5.81 -0.24 -7.96
C LYS A 131 -5.45 -1.29 -9.02
N GLU A 132 -4.33 -1.12 -9.72
CA GLU A 132 -3.82 -2.09 -10.70
C GLU A 132 -3.57 -3.46 -10.04
N LEU A 133 -2.94 -3.49 -8.86
CA LEU A 133 -2.68 -4.71 -8.12
C LEU A 133 -3.98 -5.38 -7.61
N MET A 134 -4.92 -4.59 -7.08
CA MET A 134 -6.21 -5.12 -6.62
C MET A 134 -7.00 -5.77 -7.77
N ASN A 135 -6.99 -5.17 -8.96
CA ASN A 135 -7.62 -5.75 -10.14
C ASN A 135 -6.92 -7.05 -10.58
N LYS A 136 -5.59 -7.08 -10.56
CA LYS A 136 -4.81 -8.28 -10.88
C LYS A 136 -5.16 -9.44 -9.95
N LEU A 137 -5.13 -9.21 -8.64
CA LEU A 137 -5.47 -10.23 -7.64
C LEU A 137 -6.91 -10.73 -7.78
N LEU A 138 -7.84 -9.86 -8.18
CA LEU A 138 -9.24 -10.23 -8.41
C LEU A 138 -9.40 -11.09 -9.67
N LEU A 139 -8.55 -10.90 -10.68
CA LEU A 139 -8.53 -11.74 -11.87
C LEU A 139 -7.86 -13.09 -11.60
N GLU A 140 -6.80 -13.12 -10.79
CA GLU A 140 -6.11 -14.36 -10.39
C GLU A 140 -6.98 -15.23 -9.47
N ALA A 141 -7.86 -14.60 -8.68
CA ALA A 141 -8.75 -15.31 -7.76
C ALA A 141 -10.07 -15.82 -8.37
N LYS A 142 -10.34 -15.56 -9.65
CA LYS A 142 -11.55 -15.98 -10.38
C LYS A 142 -11.26 -17.20 -11.25
#